data_AF-I9VDG3-F1
#
_entry.id   AF-I9VDG3-F1
#
_cell.length_a   1.000
_cell.length_b   1.000
_cell.length_c   1.000
_cell.angle_alpha   90.00
_cell.angle_beta   90.00
_cell.angle_gamma   90.00
#
_symmetry.space_group_name_H-M   'P 1'
#
loop_
_entity.id
_entity.type
_entity.pdbx_description
1 polymer ?
#
loop_
_entity_poly.entity_id
_entity_poly.type
_entity_poly.pdbx_seq_one_letter_code
_entity_poly.pdbx_strand_id
1 'polypeptide(L)'
;MRFINVHTHVFTFNHVPLKFIPFMNVILWIHKYAPELLNKVLPEKIAAFLERGTRCDQLEILRELTDYYPSDACFAIHTIDFEYMEAGKCRKGYGFMEQLDEVARIVASPEWKERIFPFICVDPRRPDIAEIVKDYIENKGFCGVKLYPALGYYPQDERLDELWDWIEQKKIPVMVHCSKDGAVYNKKMGTQYCNRFSDPANFLSILEKHPDVKVCFAHFGGDKECIRFYKDGDNQKENWFACITQLIRKYKGVYADISYSGGNSDLMALFHVYAQDVYDVNKKSSYQIGDKMLFGSDYYMAHLSRNERWFSINIRSCMGETTFWKLMKNAEEYLWG
;
A
#
# COMPACT_ATOMS: atom_id res chain seq x y z
N MET A 1 -10.06 -13.58 16.63
CA MET A 1 -9.73 -13.06 15.30
C MET A 1 -9.96 -11.57 15.34
N ARG A 2 -8.92 -10.77 15.05
CA ARG A 2 -9.00 -9.31 15.09
C ARG A 2 -9.32 -8.76 13.70
N PHE A 3 -9.87 -7.55 13.65
CA PHE A 3 -9.97 -6.81 12.40
C PHE A 3 -8.57 -6.32 12.02
N ILE A 4 -8.07 -6.65 10.84
CA ILE A 4 -6.73 -6.26 10.37
C ILE A 4 -6.86 -5.53 9.03
N ASN A 5 -6.40 -4.29 9.01
CA ASN A 5 -6.21 -3.51 7.78
C ASN A 5 -4.73 -3.52 7.41
N VAL A 6 -4.35 -4.27 6.37
CA VAL A 6 -2.94 -4.45 6.00
C VAL A 6 -2.36 -3.30 5.18
N HIS A 7 -3.15 -2.27 4.86
CA HIS A 7 -2.68 -1.19 4.00
C HIS A 7 -3.30 0.15 4.40
N THR A 8 -2.55 0.93 5.18
CA THR A 8 -2.85 2.33 5.46
C THR A 8 -1.61 3.20 5.41
N HIS A 9 -1.81 4.51 5.34
CA HIS A 9 -0.81 5.55 5.35
C HIS A 9 -1.22 6.62 6.36
N VAL A 10 -0.24 7.19 7.07
CA VAL A 10 -0.48 8.24 8.07
C VAL A 10 0.41 9.47 7.89
N PHE A 11 1.27 9.51 6.85
CA PHE A 11 2.09 10.67 6.56
C PHE A 11 1.23 11.93 6.31
N THR A 12 1.77 13.10 6.61
CA THR A 12 1.12 14.41 6.43
C THR A 12 1.67 15.17 5.22
N PHE A 13 1.10 16.33 4.85
CA PHE A 13 1.67 17.22 3.82
C PHE A 13 3.06 17.73 4.15
N ASN A 14 3.42 17.75 5.44
CA ASN A 14 4.76 18.21 5.79
C ASN A 14 5.82 17.22 5.28
N HIS A 15 5.46 15.94 5.18
CA HIS A 15 6.30 14.86 4.70
C HIS A 15 6.41 14.78 3.17
N VAL A 16 5.48 15.41 2.43
CA VAL A 16 5.53 15.40 0.96
C VAL A 16 6.35 16.57 0.40
N PRO A 17 7.05 16.39 -0.74
CA PRO A 17 7.84 17.43 -1.37
C PRO A 17 7.00 18.61 -1.83
N LEU A 18 7.62 19.80 -1.88
CA LEU A 18 6.92 21.05 -2.22
C LEU A 18 6.28 21.07 -3.62
N LYS A 19 6.78 20.27 -4.56
CA LYS A 19 6.22 20.15 -5.92
C LYS A 19 5.44 18.85 -6.12
N PHE A 20 5.04 18.17 -5.04
CA PHE A 20 4.18 16.98 -5.08
C PHE A 20 2.87 17.28 -5.82
N ILE A 21 2.22 18.38 -5.43
CA ILE A 21 1.09 19.01 -6.14
C ILE A 21 1.58 20.34 -6.73
N PRO A 22 1.29 20.64 -8.02
CA PRO A 22 1.59 21.95 -8.59
C PRO A 22 1.00 23.08 -7.75
N PHE A 23 1.79 24.11 -7.45
CA PHE A 23 1.37 25.27 -6.66
C PHE A 23 0.88 24.95 -5.24
N MET A 24 1.35 23.85 -4.62
CA MET A 24 0.93 23.42 -3.28
C MET A 24 1.00 24.54 -2.22
N ASN A 25 1.99 25.43 -2.27
CA ASN A 25 2.07 26.56 -1.34
C ASN A 25 0.89 27.54 -1.48
N VAL A 26 0.44 27.82 -2.71
CA VAL A 26 -0.72 28.67 -2.98
C VAL A 26 -1.98 27.95 -2.51
N ILE A 27 -2.10 26.66 -2.81
CA ILE A 27 -3.23 25.84 -2.38
C ILE A 27 -3.34 25.80 -0.86
N LEU A 28 -2.25 25.57 -0.13
CA LEU A 28 -2.25 25.56 1.34
C LEU A 28 -2.57 26.93 1.92
N TRP A 29 -2.13 28.02 1.28
CA TRP A 29 -2.49 29.38 1.68
C TRP A 29 -3.99 29.63 1.50
N ILE A 30 -4.56 29.29 0.34
CA ILE A 30 -6.01 29.42 0.10
C ILE A 30 -6.79 28.53 1.08
N HIS A 31 -6.34 27.30 1.35
CA HIS A 31 -7.00 26.41 2.32
C HIS A 31 -7.06 27.03 3.71
N LYS A 32 -5.97 27.70 4.14
CA LYS A 32 -5.88 28.36 5.44
C LYS A 32 -6.79 29.59 5.57
N TYR A 33 -6.96 30.38 4.50
CA TYR A 33 -7.62 31.70 4.58
C TYR A 33 -8.98 31.77 3.86
N ALA A 34 -9.25 30.91 2.90
CA ALA A 34 -10.46 30.89 2.07
C ALA A 34 -10.80 29.46 1.57
N PRO A 35 -11.04 28.48 2.47
CA PRO A 35 -11.23 27.08 2.10
C PRO A 35 -12.40 26.84 1.13
N GLU A 36 -13.47 27.63 1.21
CA GLU A 36 -14.63 27.56 0.31
C GLU A 36 -14.26 27.79 -1.18
N LEU A 37 -13.18 28.52 -1.44
CA LEU A 37 -12.71 28.81 -2.80
C LEU A 37 -12.09 27.58 -3.46
N LEU A 38 -11.45 26.70 -2.68
CA LEU A 38 -10.80 25.49 -3.18
C LEU A 38 -11.78 24.38 -3.51
N ASN A 39 -12.84 24.24 -2.71
CA ASN A 39 -13.87 23.19 -2.88
C ASN A 39 -14.59 23.29 -4.23
N LYS A 40 -14.54 24.44 -4.91
CA LYS A 40 -15.15 24.66 -6.23
C LYS A 40 -14.21 24.39 -7.41
N VAL A 41 -12.90 24.31 -7.18
CA VAL A 41 -11.89 24.37 -8.26
C VAL A 41 -10.94 23.18 -8.24
N LEU A 42 -10.69 22.59 -7.06
CA LEU A 42 -9.83 21.43 -6.97
C LEU A 42 -10.58 20.13 -7.30
N PRO A 43 -9.93 19.20 -8.02
CA PRO A 43 -10.41 17.82 -8.08
C PRO A 43 -10.65 17.29 -6.66
N GLU A 44 -11.75 16.58 -6.43
CA GLU A 44 -12.13 16.03 -5.11
C GLU A 44 -10.98 15.25 -4.45
N LYS A 45 -10.17 14.57 -5.27
CA LYS A 45 -9.00 13.83 -4.80
C LYS A 45 -7.94 14.71 -4.12
N ILE A 46 -7.72 15.90 -4.67
CA ILE A 46 -6.79 16.86 -4.10
C ILE A 46 -7.43 17.52 -2.88
N ALA A 47 -8.74 17.80 -2.90
CA ALA A 47 -9.44 18.43 -1.77
C ALA A 47 -9.43 17.56 -0.49
N ALA A 48 -9.73 16.26 -0.57
CA ALA A 48 -9.72 15.42 0.63
C ALA A 48 -8.30 15.03 1.08
N PHE A 49 -7.35 14.93 0.15
CA PHE A 49 -5.93 14.90 0.49
C PHE A 49 -5.55 16.18 1.26
N LEU A 50 -6.02 17.36 0.83
CA LEU A 50 -5.81 18.66 1.49
C LEU A 50 -6.41 18.73 2.90
N GLU A 51 -7.65 18.27 3.07
CA GLU A 51 -8.35 18.32 4.35
C GLU A 51 -7.65 17.48 5.42
N ARG A 52 -7.16 16.28 5.07
CA ARG A 52 -6.54 15.34 6.03
C ARG A 52 -5.03 15.48 6.14
N GLY A 53 -4.33 15.73 5.04
CA GLY A 53 -2.89 15.88 5.07
C GLY A 53 -2.43 17.15 5.81
N THR A 54 -3.33 18.13 6.05
CA THR A 54 -3.01 19.39 6.75
C THR A 54 -2.95 19.25 8.27
N ARG A 55 -3.19 18.04 8.79
CA ARG A 55 -3.04 17.69 10.21
C ARG A 55 -1.60 17.85 10.68
N CYS A 56 -1.43 18.03 11.98
CA CYS A 56 -0.14 18.44 12.55
C CYS A 56 0.90 17.32 12.49
N ASP A 57 0.48 16.09 12.81
CA ASP A 57 1.36 14.92 12.91
C ASP A 57 0.67 13.61 12.48
N GLN A 58 1.47 12.54 12.39
CA GLN A 58 1.00 11.22 12.00
C GLN A 58 0.06 10.55 13.04
N LEU A 59 0.16 10.94 14.32
CA LEU A 59 -0.66 10.37 15.39
C LEU A 59 -2.11 10.86 15.31
N GLU A 60 -2.31 12.13 14.93
CA GLU A 60 -3.64 12.69 14.70
C GLU A 60 -4.38 11.96 13.57
N ILE A 61 -3.69 11.70 12.45
CA ILE A 61 -4.24 10.92 11.32
C ILE A 61 -4.52 9.48 11.75
N LEU A 62 -3.64 8.87 12.55
CA LEU A 62 -3.85 7.52 13.07
C LEU A 62 -5.09 7.42 13.97
N ARG A 63 -5.30 8.39 14.87
CA ARG A 63 -6.48 8.41 15.74
C ARG A 63 -7.77 8.46 14.92
N GLU A 64 -7.83 9.38 13.94
CA GLU A 64 -8.97 9.48 13.02
C GLU A 64 -9.21 8.16 12.28
N LEU A 65 -8.16 7.54 11.73
CA LEU A 65 -8.24 6.23 11.09
C LEU A 65 -8.89 5.20 12.03
N THR A 66 -8.42 5.12 13.28
CA THR A 66 -8.89 4.09 14.20
C THR A 66 -10.33 4.28 14.68
N ASP A 67 -10.86 5.50 14.66
CA ASP A 67 -12.26 5.80 15.02
C ASP A 67 -13.27 5.23 14.00
N TYR A 68 -12.81 4.79 12.84
CA TYR A 68 -13.65 4.14 11.83
C TYR A 68 -13.79 2.63 12.04
N TYR A 69 -13.03 2.04 12.96
CA TYR A 69 -12.94 0.59 13.15
C TYR A 69 -13.23 0.17 14.60
N PRO A 70 -13.44 -1.13 14.88
CA PRO A 70 -13.49 -1.65 16.24
C PRO A 70 -12.25 -1.26 17.06
N SER A 71 -12.41 -1.11 18.38
CA SER A 71 -11.35 -0.64 19.27
C SER A 71 -10.12 -1.56 19.35
N ASP A 72 -10.29 -2.85 19.02
CA ASP A 72 -9.23 -3.86 18.97
C ASP A 72 -8.66 -4.07 17.55
N ALA A 73 -9.08 -3.27 16.58
CA ALA A 73 -8.58 -3.33 15.22
C ALA A 73 -7.07 -2.99 15.15
N CYS A 74 -6.44 -3.65 14.19
CA CYS A 74 -5.01 -3.65 13.92
C CYS A 74 -4.72 -3.07 12.52
N PHE A 75 -3.62 -2.34 12.37
CA PHE A 75 -3.31 -1.60 11.16
C PHE A 75 -1.84 -1.76 10.77
N ALA A 76 -1.59 -2.11 9.51
CA ALA A 76 -0.27 -1.99 8.94
C ALA A 76 -0.10 -0.62 8.28
N ILE A 77 0.83 0.16 8.83
CA ILE A 77 1.11 1.53 8.38
C ILE A 77 2.32 1.52 7.44
N HIS A 78 2.15 2.02 6.23
CA HIS A 78 3.20 2.07 5.22
C HIS A 78 3.80 3.47 5.16
N THR A 79 5.09 3.58 5.40
CA THR A 79 5.84 4.82 5.18
C THR A 79 6.19 4.98 3.70
N ILE A 80 6.56 6.19 3.27
CA ILE A 80 7.02 6.46 1.89
C ILE A 80 8.23 7.40 1.93
N ASP A 81 9.30 7.01 1.23
CA ASP A 81 10.44 7.89 0.98
C ASP A 81 10.16 8.82 -0.20
N PHE A 82 9.60 9.99 0.09
CA PHE A 82 9.31 10.97 -0.96
C PHE A 82 10.54 11.74 -1.45
N GLU A 83 11.70 11.61 -0.82
CA GLU A 83 12.87 12.43 -1.14
C GLU A 83 13.44 12.11 -2.53
N TYR A 84 13.20 10.89 -3.02
CA TYR A 84 13.62 10.43 -4.35
C TYR A 84 12.54 10.55 -5.45
N MET A 85 11.44 11.23 -5.14
CA MET A 85 10.33 11.43 -6.06
C MET A 85 10.62 12.46 -7.17
N GLU A 86 11.76 13.17 -7.13
CA GLU A 86 12.09 14.26 -8.06
C GLU A 86 11.06 15.43 -8.02
N ALA A 87 10.40 15.63 -6.87
CA ALA A 87 9.36 16.63 -6.66
C ALA A 87 9.83 17.82 -5.80
N GLY A 88 11.13 18.10 -5.79
CA GLY A 88 11.74 19.08 -4.88
C GLY A 88 12.02 18.49 -3.50
N LYS A 89 12.35 19.35 -2.52
CA LYS A 89 12.68 18.93 -1.15
C LYS A 89 11.42 18.82 -0.30
N CYS A 90 11.42 17.90 0.66
CA CYS A 90 10.49 17.89 1.78
C CYS A 90 10.71 19.12 2.67
N ARG A 91 9.74 19.42 3.54
CA ARG A 91 9.88 20.51 4.50
C ARG A 91 10.98 20.18 5.51
N LYS A 92 11.66 21.19 6.02
CA LYS A 92 12.71 21.01 7.04
C LYS A 92 12.10 20.34 8.29
N GLY A 93 12.70 19.23 8.74
CA GLY A 93 12.22 18.45 9.88
C GLY A 93 11.08 17.48 9.57
N TYR A 94 10.81 17.22 8.28
CA TYR A 94 9.79 16.28 7.81
C TYR A 94 10.31 15.45 6.64
N GLY A 95 11.60 15.13 6.63
CA GLY A 95 12.19 14.21 5.66
C GLY A 95 11.75 12.78 5.95
N PHE A 96 12.33 11.84 5.21
CA PHE A 96 12.00 10.43 5.38
C PHE A 96 12.35 9.92 6.78
N MET A 97 13.51 10.29 7.32
CA MET A 97 13.94 9.85 8.66
C MET A 97 13.00 10.38 9.76
N GLU A 98 12.55 11.64 9.66
CA GLU A 98 11.59 12.18 10.63
C GLU A 98 10.23 11.47 10.55
N GLN A 99 9.79 11.10 9.34
CA GLN A 99 8.59 10.28 9.15
C GLN A 99 8.71 8.93 9.88
N LEU A 100 9.85 8.24 9.73
CA LEU A 100 10.10 6.96 10.38
C LEU A 100 10.15 7.10 11.91
N ASP A 101 10.84 8.12 12.42
CA ASP A 101 10.99 8.37 13.85
C ASP A 101 9.68 8.71 14.54
N GLU A 102 8.78 9.44 13.87
CA GLU A 102 7.42 9.68 14.35
C GLU A 102 6.64 8.37 14.48
N VAL A 103 6.68 7.50 13.47
CA VAL A 103 6.02 6.19 13.50
C VAL A 103 6.62 5.28 14.59
N ALA A 104 7.94 5.27 14.74
CA ALA A 104 8.61 4.52 15.80
C ALA A 104 8.17 4.99 17.20
N ARG A 105 8.01 6.30 17.41
CA ARG A 105 7.47 6.86 18.67
C ARG A 105 6.03 6.43 18.92
N ILE A 106 5.20 6.39 17.88
CA ILE A 106 3.82 5.91 17.98
C ILE A 106 3.82 4.45 18.44
N VAL A 107 4.58 3.58 17.77
CA VAL A 107 4.58 2.13 18.07
C VAL A 107 5.26 1.80 19.41
N ALA A 108 6.16 2.63 19.90
CA ALA A 108 6.71 2.49 21.24
C ALA A 108 5.69 2.78 22.37
N SER A 109 4.59 3.47 22.07
CA SER A 109 3.53 3.78 23.05
C SER A 109 2.74 2.52 23.43
N PRO A 110 2.43 2.31 24.74
CA PRO A 110 1.56 1.23 25.18
C PRO A 110 0.17 1.20 24.52
N GLU A 111 -0.34 2.38 24.11
CA GLU A 111 -1.63 2.52 23.42
C GLU A 111 -1.62 1.84 22.04
N TRP A 112 -0.47 1.80 21.36
CA TRP A 112 -0.38 1.48 19.93
C TRP A 112 0.44 0.23 19.63
N LYS A 113 1.37 -0.17 20.51
CA LYS A 113 2.36 -1.25 20.28
C LYS A 113 1.76 -2.60 19.84
N GLU A 114 0.52 -2.90 20.22
CA GLU A 114 -0.15 -4.17 19.88
C GLU A 114 -1.18 -4.04 18.74
N ARG A 115 -1.34 -2.82 18.20
CA ARG A 115 -2.33 -2.48 17.18
C ARG A 115 -1.69 -2.01 15.88
N ILE A 116 -0.47 -1.49 15.93
CA ILE A 116 0.17 -0.83 14.79
C ILE A 116 1.40 -1.64 14.35
N PHE A 117 1.43 -1.96 13.06
CA PHE A 117 2.41 -2.82 12.43
C PHE A 117 3.11 -2.05 11.31
N PRO A 118 4.17 -1.27 11.59
CA PRO A 118 4.69 -0.34 10.59
C PRO A 118 5.64 -1.01 9.60
N PHE A 119 5.55 -0.54 8.36
CA PHE A 119 6.33 -0.98 7.21
C PHE A 119 7.25 0.17 6.78
N ILE A 120 8.54 -0.13 6.68
CA ILE A 120 9.57 0.84 6.28
C ILE A 120 9.69 0.89 4.77
N CYS A 121 9.60 2.08 4.18
CA CYS A 121 9.84 2.25 2.75
C CYS A 121 11.30 1.99 2.40
N VAL A 122 11.53 1.35 1.26
CA VAL A 122 12.87 1.13 0.72
C VAL A 122 12.97 1.82 -0.63
N ASP A 123 14.03 2.61 -0.79
CA ASP A 123 14.50 3.11 -2.07
C ASP A 123 15.99 2.77 -2.19
N PRO A 124 16.42 2.01 -3.21
CA PRO A 124 17.82 1.58 -3.35
C PRO A 124 18.80 2.76 -3.54
N ARG A 125 18.31 3.96 -3.85
CA ARG A 125 19.12 5.18 -3.95
C ARG A 125 19.45 5.78 -2.59
N ARG A 126 18.76 5.40 -1.52
CA ARG A 126 19.08 5.84 -0.16
C ARG A 126 20.38 5.21 0.31
N PRO A 127 21.39 6.03 0.71
CA PRO A 127 22.58 5.50 1.36
C PRO A 127 22.21 4.70 2.60
N ASP A 128 22.90 3.58 2.80
CA ASP A 128 22.78 2.71 3.98
C ASP A 128 21.34 2.18 4.22
N ILE A 129 20.53 2.05 3.15
CA ILE A 129 19.13 1.65 3.29
C ILE A 129 18.96 0.27 3.92
N ALA A 130 19.88 -0.66 3.66
CA ALA A 130 19.81 -2.00 4.25
C ALA A 130 20.02 -1.94 5.78
N GLU A 131 21.00 -1.16 6.23
CA GLU A 131 21.30 -0.93 7.65
C GLU A 131 20.15 -0.21 8.35
N ILE A 132 19.58 0.81 7.71
CA ILE A 132 18.41 1.54 8.22
C ILE A 132 17.23 0.56 8.39
N VAL A 133 16.91 -0.24 7.37
CA VAL A 133 15.81 -1.22 7.46
C VAL A 133 16.03 -2.22 8.59
N LYS A 134 17.25 -2.75 8.71
CA LYS A 134 17.61 -3.68 9.80
C LYS A 134 17.42 -3.02 11.17
N ASP A 135 17.92 -1.79 11.39
CA ASP A 135 17.74 -1.09 12.67
C ASP A 135 16.28 -0.83 13.01
N TYR A 136 15.48 -0.34 12.05
CA TYR A 136 14.08 -0.04 12.32
C TYR A 136 13.26 -1.29 12.66
N ILE A 137 13.56 -2.41 12.00
CA ILE A 137 12.87 -3.69 12.26
C ILE A 137 13.34 -4.32 13.57
N GLU A 138 14.65 -4.37 13.82
CA GLU A 138 15.20 -5.05 14.99
C GLU A 138 15.04 -4.23 16.28
N ASN A 139 15.10 -2.89 16.18
CA ASN A 139 15.21 -2.01 17.34
C ASN A 139 14.10 -0.95 17.47
N LYS A 140 13.29 -0.69 16.42
CA LYS A 140 12.29 0.41 16.43
C LYS A 140 10.84 -0.05 16.24
N GLY A 141 10.59 -1.35 16.27
CA GLY A 141 9.25 -1.92 16.23
C GLY A 141 8.62 -1.99 14.83
N PHE A 142 9.39 -1.77 13.77
CA PHE A 142 8.94 -2.07 12.41
C PHE A 142 8.92 -3.57 12.17
N CYS A 143 8.00 -4.00 11.29
CA CYS A 143 7.73 -5.42 11.10
C CYS A 143 7.57 -5.81 9.63
N GLY A 144 7.75 -4.87 8.70
CA GLY A 144 7.59 -5.12 7.28
C GLY A 144 8.34 -4.12 6.41
N VAL A 145 8.44 -4.41 5.13
CA VAL A 145 9.11 -3.58 4.13
C VAL A 145 8.10 -3.10 3.08
N LYS A 146 8.15 -1.83 2.70
CA LYS A 146 7.31 -1.23 1.65
C LYS A 146 8.17 -0.87 0.44
N LEU A 147 7.84 -1.42 -0.72
CA LEU A 147 8.41 -0.99 -2.00
C LEU A 147 7.45 -0.07 -2.75
N TYR A 148 8.02 0.95 -3.37
CA TYR A 148 7.31 1.90 -4.21
C TYR A 148 8.06 2.12 -5.54
N PRO A 149 8.14 1.10 -6.42
CA PRO A 149 8.97 1.14 -7.64
C PRO A 149 8.66 2.32 -8.58
N ALA A 150 7.41 2.82 -8.58
CA ALA A 150 7.00 4.01 -9.31
C ALA A 150 7.83 5.28 -8.97
N LEU A 151 8.62 5.28 -7.89
CA LEU A 151 9.60 6.33 -7.58
C LEU A 151 10.83 6.31 -8.50
N GLY A 152 10.96 5.32 -9.38
CA GLY A 152 11.94 5.31 -10.47
C GLY A 152 13.04 4.25 -10.32
N TYR A 153 12.73 3.10 -9.73
CA TYR A 153 13.69 2.01 -9.55
C TYR A 153 13.02 0.64 -9.76
N TYR A 154 13.80 -0.36 -10.16
CA TYR A 154 13.33 -1.73 -10.29
C TYR A 154 13.48 -2.50 -8.97
N PRO A 155 12.55 -3.40 -8.61
CA PRO A 155 12.68 -4.19 -7.37
C PRO A 155 13.88 -5.15 -7.38
N GLN A 156 14.41 -5.48 -8.56
CA GLN A 156 15.61 -6.30 -8.76
C GLN A 156 16.91 -5.49 -8.81
N ASP A 157 16.89 -4.23 -8.38
CA ASP A 157 18.09 -3.43 -8.28
C ASP A 157 19.11 -4.12 -7.36
N GLU A 158 20.35 -4.32 -7.85
CA GLU A 158 21.39 -5.11 -7.18
C GLU A 158 21.70 -4.62 -5.75
N ARG A 159 21.45 -3.33 -5.48
CA ARG A 159 21.63 -2.74 -4.15
C ARG A 159 20.65 -3.31 -3.11
N LEU A 160 19.60 -4.00 -3.55
CA LEU A 160 18.61 -4.66 -2.71
C LEU A 160 18.89 -6.15 -2.50
N ASP A 161 19.89 -6.74 -3.16
CA ASP A 161 20.13 -8.19 -3.13
C ASP A 161 20.34 -8.72 -1.70
N GLU A 162 21.24 -8.08 -0.94
CA GLU A 162 21.48 -8.46 0.47
C GLU A 162 20.22 -8.27 1.32
N LEU A 163 19.45 -7.23 1.03
CA LEU A 163 18.23 -6.96 1.77
C LEU A 163 17.16 -8.03 1.48
N TRP A 164 17.04 -8.50 0.24
CA TRP A 164 16.14 -9.61 -0.12
C TRP A 164 16.53 -10.92 0.58
N ASP A 165 17.82 -11.27 0.58
CA ASP A 165 18.34 -12.44 1.33
C ASP A 165 17.92 -12.36 2.81
N TRP A 166 18.09 -11.19 3.44
CA TRP A 166 17.74 -10.98 4.84
C TRP A 166 16.23 -10.98 5.09
N ILE A 167 15.44 -10.37 4.20
CA ILE A 167 13.96 -10.37 4.26
C ILE A 167 13.42 -11.79 4.26
N GLU A 168 13.90 -12.65 3.35
CA GLU A 168 13.47 -14.05 3.28
C GLU A 168 13.90 -14.82 4.53
N GLN A 169 15.16 -14.69 4.95
CA GLN A 169 15.69 -15.37 6.14
C GLN A 169 14.87 -15.05 7.40
N LYS A 170 14.46 -13.77 7.56
CA LYS A 170 13.68 -13.29 8.70
C LYS A 170 12.17 -13.41 8.49
N LYS A 171 11.72 -13.89 7.32
CA LYS A 171 10.31 -14.00 6.91
C LYS A 171 9.53 -12.69 7.02
N ILE A 172 10.20 -11.58 6.71
CA ILE A 172 9.63 -10.23 6.80
C ILE A 172 8.62 -10.03 5.65
N PRO A 173 7.37 -9.61 5.93
CA PRO A 173 6.40 -9.32 4.89
C PRO A 173 6.78 -8.07 4.09
N VAL A 174 6.61 -8.14 2.76
CA VAL A 174 6.86 -7.05 1.83
C VAL A 174 5.58 -6.59 1.16
N MET A 175 5.24 -5.32 1.33
CA MET A 175 4.15 -4.67 0.61
C MET A 175 4.71 -3.92 -0.60
N VAL A 176 4.11 -4.10 -1.78
CA VAL A 176 4.56 -3.46 -3.02
C VAL A 176 3.44 -2.63 -3.59
N HIS A 177 3.68 -1.35 -3.87
CA HIS A 177 2.73 -0.56 -4.64
C HIS A 177 2.63 -1.07 -6.08
N CYS A 178 1.45 -1.57 -6.46
CA CYS A 178 1.19 -2.22 -7.74
C CYS A 178 -0.11 -1.70 -8.39
N SER A 179 -0.12 -0.42 -8.77
CA SER A 179 -1.23 0.20 -9.49
C SER A 179 -0.70 1.15 -10.56
N LYS A 180 -1.40 1.23 -11.70
CA LYS A 180 -1.04 2.17 -12.77
C LYS A 180 -1.54 3.58 -12.47
N ASP A 181 -0.75 4.56 -12.87
CA ASP A 181 -1.10 5.99 -12.84
C ASP A 181 -1.43 6.54 -11.44
N GLY A 182 -0.73 6.04 -10.42
CA GLY A 182 -0.81 6.55 -9.05
C GLY A 182 -0.29 7.99 -8.91
N ALA A 183 -0.63 8.67 -7.81
CA ALA A 183 -0.21 10.05 -7.54
C ALA A 183 1.26 10.17 -7.12
N VAL A 184 1.78 9.12 -6.48
CA VAL A 184 3.17 9.00 -6.02
C VAL A 184 3.98 8.31 -7.12
N TYR A 185 4.84 9.07 -7.80
CA TYR A 185 5.71 8.59 -8.87
C TYR A 185 6.88 9.57 -9.07
N ASN A 186 7.94 9.14 -9.76
CA ASN A 186 9.04 10.02 -10.13
C ASN A 186 8.59 11.15 -11.07
N LYS A 187 8.52 12.38 -10.58
CA LYS A 187 7.97 13.52 -11.34
C LYS A 187 8.81 13.91 -12.56
N LYS A 188 10.10 13.57 -12.59
CA LYS A 188 10.98 13.83 -13.74
C LYS A 188 10.73 12.84 -14.89
N MET A 189 10.44 11.59 -14.58
CA MET A 189 10.20 10.55 -15.59
C MET A 189 8.75 10.54 -16.11
N GLY A 190 7.80 10.98 -15.29
CA GLY A 190 6.38 10.98 -15.62
C GLY A 190 5.69 9.64 -15.34
N THR A 191 4.40 9.69 -15.01
CA THR A 191 3.64 8.55 -14.49
C THR A 191 3.59 7.35 -15.45
N GLN A 192 3.38 7.59 -16.75
CA GLN A 192 3.28 6.54 -17.75
C GLN A 192 4.58 5.72 -17.88
N TYR A 193 5.73 6.39 -17.80
CA TYR A 193 7.01 5.70 -17.81
C TYR A 193 7.23 4.92 -16.52
N CYS A 194 6.87 5.51 -15.39
CA CYS A 194 7.04 4.91 -14.07
C CYS A 194 6.23 3.63 -13.86
N ASN A 195 5.10 3.47 -14.57
CA ASN A 195 4.31 2.23 -14.54
C ASN A 195 5.16 0.99 -14.85
N ARG A 196 6.22 1.10 -15.67
CA ARG A 196 7.12 -0.02 -15.99
C ARG A 196 7.84 -0.61 -14.78
N PHE A 197 8.13 0.22 -13.78
CA PHE A 197 8.82 -0.22 -12.56
C PHE A 197 7.91 -1.00 -11.64
N SER A 198 6.62 -0.63 -11.60
CA SER A 198 5.59 -1.26 -10.77
C SER A 198 4.93 -2.48 -11.41
N ASP A 199 5.40 -2.94 -12.58
CA ASP A 199 4.87 -4.13 -13.22
C ASP A 199 5.13 -5.38 -12.34
N PRO A 200 4.09 -6.18 -12.00
CA PRO A 200 4.25 -7.35 -11.15
C PRO A 200 5.20 -8.40 -11.77
N ALA A 201 5.37 -8.43 -13.09
CA ALA A 201 6.31 -9.34 -13.75
C ALA A 201 7.78 -9.09 -13.34
N ASN A 202 8.10 -7.88 -12.85
CA ASN A 202 9.43 -7.58 -12.34
C ASN A 202 9.80 -8.44 -11.10
N PHE A 203 8.82 -8.99 -10.39
CA PHE A 203 9.10 -9.82 -9.22
C PHE A 203 9.43 -11.28 -9.56
N LEU A 204 9.34 -11.71 -10.83
CA LEU A 204 9.59 -13.10 -11.22
C LEU A 204 10.96 -13.60 -10.75
N SER A 205 12.04 -12.90 -11.09
CA SER A 205 13.40 -13.29 -10.69
C SER A 205 13.62 -13.27 -9.17
N ILE A 206 12.95 -12.35 -8.46
CA ILE A 206 13.00 -12.28 -6.99
C ILE A 206 12.31 -13.52 -6.40
N LEU A 207 11.11 -13.86 -6.88
CA LEU A 207 10.35 -15.03 -6.41
C LEU A 207 11.01 -16.36 -6.80
N GLU A 208 11.83 -16.38 -7.86
CA GLU A 208 12.63 -17.55 -8.24
C GLU A 208 13.88 -17.70 -7.36
N LYS A 209 14.54 -16.60 -7.02
CA LYS A 209 15.71 -16.57 -6.12
C LYS A 209 15.31 -16.77 -4.65
N HIS A 210 14.14 -16.27 -4.26
CA HIS A 210 13.60 -16.24 -2.90
C HIS A 210 12.20 -16.88 -2.84
N PRO A 211 12.09 -18.22 -2.96
CA PRO A 211 10.80 -18.90 -3.08
C PRO A 211 9.91 -18.80 -1.83
N ASP A 212 10.46 -18.48 -0.65
CA ASP A 212 9.74 -18.39 0.62
C ASP A 212 9.41 -16.95 1.05
N VAL A 213 9.81 -15.94 0.26
CA VAL A 213 9.52 -14.53 0.56
C VAL A 213 8.02 -14.23 0.49
N LYS A 214 7.53 -13.42 1.43
CA LYS A 214 6.14 -12.97 1.47
C LYS A 214 6.00 -11.60 0.80
N VAL A 215 5.36 -11.54 -0.37
CA VAL A 215 5.13 -10.32 -1.15
C VAL A 215 3.64 -10.09 -1.38
N CYS A 216 3.13 -8.93 -0.97
CA CYS A 216 1.78 -8.47 -1.26
C CYS A 216 1.80 -7.40 -2.36
N PHE A 217 1.14 -7.67 -3.48
CA PHE A 217 0.87 -6.68 -4.53
C PHE A 217 -0.35 -5.86 -4.16
N ALA A 218 -0.12 -4.60 -3.78
CA ALA A 218 -1.20 -3.72 -3.38
C ALA A 218 -2.16 -3.38 -4.52
N HIS A 219 -3.43 -3.18 -4.17
CA HIS A 219 -4.51 -2.77 -5.08
C HIS A 219 -4.82 -3.78 -6.20
N PHE A 220 -4.21 -4.97 -6.17
CA PHE A 220 -4.44 -6.02 -7.16
C PHE A 220 -4.22 -5.58 -8.62
N GLY A 221 -3.26 -4.68 -8.88
CA GLY A 221 -3.01 -4.12 -10.21
C GLY A 221 -3.73 -2.79 -10.49
N GLY A 222 -4.65 -2.39 -9.61
CA GLY A 222 -5.39 -1.13 -9.69
C GLY A 222 -6.62 -1.17 -10.60
N ASP A 223 -7.49 -0.16 -10.46
CA ASP A 223 -8.82 -0.14 -11.09
C ASP A 223 -8.77 -0.36 -12.60
N LYS A 224 -7.83 0.26 -13.29
CA LYS A 224 -7.71 0.17 -14.75
C LYS A 224 -7.45 -1.25 -15.21
N GLU A 225 -6.59 -1.98 -14.52
CA GLU A 225 -6.20 -3.35 -14.87
C GLU A 225 -7.29 -4.34 -14.50
N CYS A 226 -7.94 -4.16 -13.36
CA CYS A 226 -9.11 -4.95 -12.95
C CYS A 226 -10.29 -4.76 -13.91
N ILE A 227 -10.60 -3.52 -14.31
CA ILE A 227 -11.67 -3.23 -15.28
C ILE A 227 -11.30 -3.79 -16.66
N ARG A 228 -10.04 -3.65 -17.09
CA ARG A 228 -9.57 -4.23 -18.36
C ARG A 228 -9.71 -5.76 -18.35
N PHE A 229 -9.37 -6.40 -17.24
CA PHE A 229 -9.57 -7.84 -17.06
C PHE A 229 -11.05 -8.22 -17.14
N TYR A 230 -11.93 -7.44 -16.52
CA TYR A 230 -13.39 -7.67 -16.57
C TYR A 230 -13.94 -7.59 -18.00
N LYS A 231 -13.43 -6.66 -18.82
CA LYS A 231 -13.88 -6.45 -20.21
C LYS A 231 -13.31 -7.47 -21.20
N ASP A 232 -12.02 -7.78 -21.06
CA ASP A 232 -11.27 -8.46 -22.11
C ASP A 232 -10.90 -9.91 -21.75
N GLY A 233 -11.08 -10.33 -20.50
CA GLY A 233 -10.77 -11.67 -20.00
C GLY A 233 -9.26 -11.96 -19.79
N ASP A 234 -8.94 -13.23 -19.55
CA ASP A 234 -7.61 -13.74 -19.16
C ASP A 234 -6.61 -13.91 -20.32
N ASN A 235 -7.01 -13.59 -21.56
CA ASN A 235 -6.18 -13.81 -22.76
C ASN A 235 -5.07 -12.76 -22.98
N GLN A 236 -4.80 -11.91 -21.98
CA GLN A 236 -3.86 -10.79 -22.10
C GLN A 236 -2.56 -11.10 -21.36
N LYS A 237 -1.47 -11.36 -22.11
CA LYS A 237 -0.10 -11.56 -21.58
C LYS A 237 0.47 -10.34 -20.81
N GLU A 238 -0.25 -9.22 -20.77
CA GLU A 238 0.20 -7.93 -20.23
C GLU A 238 -0.77 -7.31 -19.20
N ASN A 239 -1.78 -8.05 -18.72
CA ASN A 239 -2.68 -7.55 -17.68
C ASN A 239 -2.11 -7.79 -16.27
N TRP A 240 -2.03 -6.75 -15.45
CA TRP A 240 -1.43 -6.85 -14.12
C TRP A 240 -2.26 -7.69 -13.15
N PHE A 241 -3.59 -7.59 -13.19
CA PHE A 241 -4.47 -8.45 -12.39
C PHE A 241 -4.27 -9.93 -12.77
N ALA A 242 -4.25 -10.24 -14.08
CA ALA A 242 -3.98 -11.60 -14.57
C ALA A 242 -2.57 -12.09 -14.15
N CYS A 243 -1.54 -11.25 -14.29
CA CYS A 243 -0.19 -11.59 -13.85
C CYS A 243 -0.13 -11.90 -12.35
N ILE A 244 -0.74 -11.05 -11.50
CA ILE A 244 -0.78 -11.26 -10.05
C ILE A 244 -1.50 -12.58 -9.70
N THR A 245 -2.64 -12.89 -10.33
CA THR A 245 -3.33 -14.16 -10.08
C THR A 245 -2.49 -15.39 -10.50
N GLN A 246 -1.72 -15.29 -11.59
CA GLN A 246 -0.78 -16.35 -11.99
C GLN A 246 0.39 -16.49 -11.02
N LEU A 247 0.94 -15.38 -10.52
CA LEU A 247 1.98 -15.40 -9.49
C LEU A 247 1.47 -16.03 -8.19
N ILE A 248 0.27 -15.66 -7.74
CA ILE A 248 -0.39 -16.28 -6.58
C ILE A 248 -0.50 -17.79 -6.78
N ARG A 249 -0.98 -18.24 -7.94
CA ARG A 249 -1.15 -19.67 -8.24
C ARG A 249 0.17 -20.45 -8.26
N LYS A 250 1.29 -19.78 -8.52
CA LYS A 250 2.62 -20.39 -8.68
C LYS A 250 3.46 -20.36 -7.40
N TYR A 251 3.40 -19.29 -6.61
CA TYR A 251 4.32 -19.05 -5.49
C TYR A 251 3.59 -18.95 -4.15
N LYS A 252 4.12 -19.65 -3.14
CA LYS A 252 3.50 -19.76 -1.81
C LYS A 252 3.32 -18.41 -1.14
N GLY A 253 4.33 -17.56 -1.23
CA GLY A 253 4.42 -16.29 -0.51
C GLY A 253 3.81 -15.10 -1.24
N VAL A 254 3.08 -15.30 -2.34
CA VAL A 254 2.48 -14.17 -3.07
C VAL A 254 1.05 -13.91 -2.60
N TYR A 255 0.78 -12.65 -2.27
CA TYR A 255 -0.48 -12.10 -1.80
C TYR A 255 -0.88 -10.89 -2.65
N ALA A 256 -2.13 -10.47 -2.51
CA ALA A 256 -2.58 -9.18 -3.01
C ALA A 256 -3.68 -8.61 -2.11
N ASP A 257 -3.66 -7.29 -1.91
CA ASP A 257 -4.71 -6.60 -1.16
C ASP A 257 -5.68 -5.88 -2.10
N ILE A 258 -6.90 -5.68 -1.62
CA ILE A 258 -7.96 -4.95 -2.34
C ILE A 258 -7.96 -3.44 -2.04
N SER A 259 -6.93 -2.92 -1.39
CA SER A 259 -6.89 -1.51 -0.98
C SER A 259 -7.02 -0.57 -2.17
N TYR A 260 -7.56 0.63 -1.97
CA TYR A 260 -7.95 1.55 -3.04
C TYR A 260 -9.05 1.00 -3.98
N SER A 261 -8.74 -0.03 -4.75
CA SER A 261 -9.63 -0.62 -5.76
C SER A 261 -10.89 -1.24 -5.18
N GLY A 262 -10.84 -1.65 -3.92
CA GLY A 262 -12.00 -2.11 -3.17
C GLY A 262 -13.05 -1.02 -2.93
N GLY A 263 -12.69 0.26 -3.11
CA GLY A 263 -13.63 1.37 -3.03
C GLY A 263 -14.45 1.53 -4.31
N ASN A 264 -14.05 0.87 -5.39
CA ASN A 264 -14.73 0.92 -6.67
C ASN A 264 -15.85 -0.14 -6.71
N SER A 265 -17.10 0.31 -6.76
CA SER A 265 -18.27 -0.57 -6.78
C SER A 265 -18.28 -1.54 -7.96
N ASP A 266 -17.71 -1.15 -9.10
CA ASP A 266 -17.68 -1.96 -10.32
C ASP A 266 -16.76 -3.19 -10.18
N LEU A 267 -15.86 -3.18 -9.18
CA LEU A 267 -14.90 -4.25 -8.93
C LEU A 267 -15.32 -5.20 -7.80
N MET A 268 -16.40 -4.89 -7.07
CA MET A 268 -16.84 -5.70 -5.93
C MET A 268 -17.21 -7.12 -6.33
N ALA A 269 -17.92 -7.28 -7.45
CA ALA A 269 -18.25 -8.61 -7.96
C ALA A 269 -16.99 -9.41 -8.32
N LEU A 270 -16.00 -8.77 -8.96
CA LEU A 270 -14.73 -9.40 -9.30
C LEU A 270 -14.01 -9.88 -8.04
N PHE A 271 -13.79 -9.01 -7.06
CA PHE A 271 -13.09 -9.39 -5.83
C PHE A 271 -13.87 -10.42 -5.02
N HIS A 272 -15.20 -10.36 -4.96
CA HIS A 272 -16.01 -11.34 -4.23
C HIS A 272 -15.89 -12.74 -4.85
N VAL A 273 -15.89 -12.85 -6.19
CA VAL A 273 -15.72 -14.12 -6.89
C VAL A 273 -14.32 -14.68 -6.66
N TYR A 274 -13.27 -13.86 -6.78
CA TYR A 274 -11.89 -14.31 -6.59
C TYR A 274 -11.55 -14.62 -5.13
N ALA A 275 -12.17 -13.95 -4.17
CA ALA A 275 -12.03 -14.27 -2.75
C ALA A 275 -12.63 -15.64 -2.40
N GLN A 276 -13.61 -16.07 -3.19
CA GLN A 276 -14.25 -17.38 -3.11
C GLN A 276 -13.61 -18.43 -4.02
N ASP A 277 -12.59 -18.10 -4.82
CA ASP A 277 -11.97 -19.00 -5.81
C ASP A 277 -11.81 -20.42 -5.24
N VAL A 278 -12.71 -21.32 -5.65
CA VAL A 278 -12.71 -22.73 -5.26
C VAL A 278 -11.97 -23.49 -6.36
N TYR A 279 -10.91 -24.16 -5.97
CA TYR A 279 -10.00 -24.91 -6.83
C TYR A 279 -10.72 -25.87 -7.80
N ASP A 280 -10.38 -25.79 -9.09
CA ASP A 280 -10.65 -26.84 -10.07
C ASP A 280 -9.54 -27.90 -9.95
N VAL A 281 -9.90 -29.06 -9.41
CA VAL A 281 -9.03 -30.24 -9.23
C VAL A 281 -8.29 -30.69 -10.49
N ASN A 282 -8.72 -30.26 -11.68
CA ASN A 282 -8.10 -30.60 -12.94
C ASN A 282 -7.00 -29.62 -13.38
N LYS A 283 -6.87 -28.46 -12.74
CA LYS A 283 -5.82 -27.47 -13.04
C LYS A 283 -4.67 -27.60 -12.04
N LYS A 284 -3.48 -27.95 -12.54
CA LYS A 284 -2.21 -28.07 -11.78
C LYS A 284 -1.70 -26.74 -11.19
N SER A 285 -2.52 -25.98 -10.45
CA SER A 285 -2.09 -24.80 -9.69
C SER A 285 -1.96 -25.14 -8.21
N SER A 286 -0.91 -24.67 -7.54
CA SER A 286 -0.62 -25.07 -6.15
C SER A 286 -1.35 -24.25 -5.09
N TYR A 287 -1.74 -23.00 -5.38
CA TYR A 287 -2.36 -22.10 -4.39
C TYR A 287 -3.65 -21.42 -4.90
N GLN A 288 -4.61 -21.23 -3.99
CA GLN A 288 -5.90 -20.60 -4.27
C GLN A 288 -5.82 -19.08 -4.10
N ILE A 289 -6.47 -18.33 -4.98
CA ILE A 289 -6.39 -16.85 -4.94
C ILE A 289 -7.05 -16.30 -3.68
N GLY A 290 -8.20 -16.85 -3.31
CA GLY A 290 -8.95 -16.40 -2.13
C GLY A 290 -8.21 -16.59 -0.80
N ASP A 291 -7.23 -17.50 -0.72
CA ASP A 291 -6.40 -17.72 0.47
C ASP A 291 -5.22 -16.72 0.56
N LYS A 292 -5.04 -15.91 -0.49
CA LYS A 292 -3.95 -14.94 -0.65
C LYS A 292 -4.45 -13.51 -0.83
N MET A 293 -5.77 -13.31 -0.79
CA MET A 293 -6.41 -12.00 -0.79
C MET A 293 -6.43 -11.40 0.60
N LEU A 294 -6.08 -10.11 0.70
CA LEU A 294 -6.01 -9.37 1.96
C LEU A 294 -6.95 -8.16 1.95
N PHE A 295 -7.45 -7.78 3.13
CA PHE A 295 -8.15 -6.52 3.32
C PHE A 295 -7.16 -5.39 3.62
N GLY A 296 -7.17 -4.36 2.79
CA GLY A 296 -6.53 -3.08 3.05
C GLY A 296 -7.44 -1.95 2.58
N SER A 297 -7.29 -0.74 3.11
CA SER A 297 -8.08 0.41 2.65
C SER A 297 -7.31 1.36 1.75
N ASP A 298 -6.00 1.49 1.94
CA ASP A 298 -5.17 2.56 1.38
C ASP A 298 -5.55 3.92 1.98
N TYR A 299 -6.02 3.95 3.24
CA TYR A 299 -6.35 5.19 3.92
C TYR A 299 -5.13 6.11 3.97
N TYR A 300 -5.22 7.41 3.71
CA TYR A 300 -6.39 8.20 3.30
C TYR A 300 -6.38 8.53 1.80
N MET A 301 -5.71 7.71 0.98
CA MET A 301 -5.52 7.86 -0.47
C MET A 301 -6.68 7.23 -1.30
N ALA A 302 -7.52 6.39 -0.68
CA ALA A 302 -8.66 5.71 -1.29
C ALA A 302 -9.81 6.64 -1.75
N HIS A 303 -10.59 6.17 -2.74
CA HIS A 303 -11.70 6.87 -3.40
C HIS A 303 -12.49 7.83 -2.49
N LEU A 304 -12.21 9.12 -2.69
CA LEU A 304 -12.45 10.20 -1.73
C LEU A 304 -13.88 10.74 -1.70
N SER A 305 -14.80 10.20 -2.50
CA SER A 305 -16.22 10.55 -2.43
C SER A 305 -16.93 9.90 -1.24
N ARG A 306 -16.30 8.93 -0.56
CA ARG A 306 -16.85 8.21 0.60
C ARG A 306 -15.79 8.08 1.69
N ASN A 307 -16.20 8.08 2.96
CA ASN A 307 -15.27 8.00 4.10
C ASN A 307 -14.82 6.55 4.39
N GLU A 308 -13.78 6.40 5.21
CA GLU A 308 -13.18 5.11 5.57
C GLU A 308 -14.18 4.13 6.19
N ARG A 309 -15.11 4.64 7.01
CA ARG A 309 -16.19 3.82 7.58
C ARG A 309 -17.08 3.21 6.51
N TRP A 310 -17.42 3.99 5.48
CA TRP A 310 -18.17 3.47 4.35
C TRP A 310 -17.40 2.36 3.62
N PHE A 311 -16.10 2.55 3.35
CA PHE A 311 -15.27 1.53 2.69
C PHE A 311 -15.31 0.21 3.47
N SER A 312 -15.02 0.25 4.77
CA SER A 312 -15.01 -0.93 5.64
C SER A 312 -16.36 -1.65 5.67
N ILE A 313 -17.46 -0.91 5.86
CA ILE A 313 -18.82 -1.48 5.88
C ILE A 313 -19.21 -2.06 4.52
N ASN A 314 -18.90 -1.37 3.43
CA ASN A 314 -19.28 -1.78 2.09
C ASN A 314 -18.56 -3.06 1.66
N ILE A 315 -17.25 -3.16 1.90
CA ILE A 315 -16.50 -4.39 1.62
C ILE A 315 -17.11 -5.57 2.38
N ARG A 316 -17.35 -5.41 3.68
CA ARG A 316 -17.93 -6.46 4.52
C ARG A 316 -19.32 -6.89 4.03
N SER A 317 -20.16 -5.93 3.66
CA SER A 317 -21.48 -6.18 3.09
C SER A 317 -21.42 -6.96 1.78
N CYS A 318 -20.57 -6.53 0.83
CA CYS A 318 -20.43 -7.17 -0.47
C CYS A 318 -19.79 -8.56 -0.40
N MET A 319 -18.84 -8.77 0.52
CA MET A 319 -18.14 -10.06 0.65
C MET A 319 -18.92 -11.10 1.46
N GLY A 320 -19.78 -10.65 2.38
CA GLY A 320 -20.37 -11.48 3.41
C GLY A 320 -19.39 -11.82 4.52
N GLU A 321 -19.91 -12.13 5.72
CA GLU A 321 -19.10 -12.34 6.92
C GLU A 321 -18.02 -13.41 6.75
N THR A 322 -18.37 -14.57 6.18
CA THR A 322 -17.44 -15.69 6.04
C THR A 322 -16.23 -15.32 5.18
N THR A 323 -16.45 -14.73 4.01
CA THR A 323 -15.38 -14.31 3.09
C THR A 323 -14.59 -13.15 3.68
N PHE A 324 -15.26 -12.19 4.32
CA PHE A 324 -14.61 -11.05 4.95
C PHE A 324 -13.63 -11.49 6.05
N TRP A 325 -14.05 -12.38 6.95
CA TRP A 325 -13.20 -12.90 8.02
C TRP A 325 -12.10 -13.83 7.51
N LYS A 326 -12.29 -14.49 6.36
CA LYS A 326 -11.21 -15.19 5.66
C LYS A 326 -10.07 -14.23 5.30
N LEU A 327 -10.37 -13.01 4.82
CA LEU A 327 -9.33 -12.00 4.54
C LEU A 327 -8.53 -11.60 5.79
N MET A 328 -9.18 -11.54 6.96
CA MET A 328 -8.49 -11.26 8.23
C MET A 328 -7.52 -12.39 8.58
N LYS A 329 -7.96 -13.65 8.45
CA LYS A 329 -7.10 -14.82 8.66
C LYS A 329 -5.91 -14.82 7.70
N ASN A 330 -6.14 -14.51 6.42
CA ASN A 330 -5.06 -14.39 5.44
C ASN A 330 -4.06 -13.28 5.81
N ALA A 331 -4.55 -12.18 6.43
CA ALA A 331 -3.69 -11.12 6.92
C ALA A 331 -2.82 -11.56 8.10
N GLU A 332 -3.33 -12.38 9.03
CA GLU A 332 -2.55 -12.98 10.12
C GLU A 332 -1.39 -13.83 9.55
N GLU A 333 -1.68 -14.69 8.58
CA GLU A 333 -0.68 -15.50 7.87
C GLU A 333 0.35 -14.62 7.14
N TYR A 334 -0.10 -13.60 6.41
CA TYR A 334 0.80 -12.69 5.70
C TYR A 334 1.75 -11.96 6.65
N LEU A 335 1.23 -11.41 7.76
CA LEU A 335 2.03 -10.63 8.69
C LEU A 335 2.94 -11.51 9.56
N TRP A 336 2.44 -12.63 10.09
CA TRP A 336 3.10 -13.35 11.17
C TRP A 336 3.48 -14.80 10.83
N GLY A 337 2.87 -15.38 9.78
CA GLY A 337 3.20 -16.70 9.27
C GLY A 337 2.55 -17.87 10.00
#